data_AF-A0A736GDR8-F1
#
_entry.id   AF-A0A736GDR8-F1
#
_cell.length_a   1.000
_cell.length_b   1.000
_cell.length_c   1.000
_cell.angle_alpha   90.00
_cell.angle_beta   90.00
_cell.angle_gamma   90.00
#
_symmetry.space_group_name_H-M   'P 1'
#
loop_
_entity.id
_entity.type
_entity.pdbx_description
1 polymer ?
#
loop_
_entity_poly.entity_id
_entity_poly.type
_entity_poly.pdbx_seq_one_letter_code
_entity_poly.pdbx_strand_id
1 'polypeptide(L)'
;NECFDHLSGKIEYIKFSEAIDKIKRDLASQEYNKTHKTPEEVIRELSTKNTNKVQQLGFNNKQLDSILFLDGFGSYFEYHTLRESLSLIYELPDLTSLEMINYKGYAGFKIKTTGRPSSGFIFREENGEIYLNGLVSGDKVIEATTENDMRELARIFLSYTGYVIDNNNSKDL
;
A
#
# COMPACT_ATOMS: atom_id res chain seq x y z
N ASN A 1 -17.21 -7.27 19.32
CA ASN A 1 -16.38 -6.13 18.90
C ASN A 1 -14.93 -6.53 19.02
N GLU A 2 -14.40 -7.23 18.02
CA GLU A 2 -12.98 -7.53 17.94
C GLU A 2 -12.30 -6.29 17.33
N CYS A 3 -11.54 -5.57 18.15
CA CYS A 3 -10.75 -4.41 17.76
C CYS A 3 -9.31 -4.85 17.43
N PHE A 4 -8.59 -4.07 16.63
CA PHE A 4 -7.18 -4.29 16.24
C PHE A 4 -6.19 -4.38 17.43
N ASP A 5 -6.65 -4.12 18.66
CA ASP A 5 -5.89 -4.21 19.91
C ASP A 5 -5.31 -5.61 20.20
N HIS A 6 -5.75 -6.66 19.48
CA HIS A 6 -5.27 -8.03 19.66
C HIS A 6 -4.18 -8.47 18.67
N LEU A 7 -3.66 -7.57 17.83
CA LEU A 7 -2.52 -7.88 16.96
C LEU A 7 -1.24 -8.05 17.79
N SER A 8 -0.95 -9.30 18.15
CA SER A 8 0.32 -9.69 18.77
C SER A 8 1.46 -9.58 17.75
N GLY A 9 2.32 -8.59 17.94
CA GLY A 9 3.48 -8.32 17.11
C GLY A 9 3.72 -6.83 17.01
N LYS A 10 4.57 -6.28 17.88
CA LYS A 10 4.98 -4.87 17.87
C LYS A 10 5.50 -4.53 16.47
N ILE A 11 4.69 -3.84 15.66
CA ILE A 11 5.21 -3.01 14.59
C ILE A 11 5.82 -1.79 15.30
N GLU A 12 7.14 -1.62 15.22
CA GLU A 12 7.80 -0.47 15.82
C GLU A 12 7.32 0.82 15.15
N TYR A 13 6.68 1.66 15.96
CA TYR A 13 6.12 2.94 15.57
C TYR A 13 7.21 4.00 15.52
N ILE A 14 7.60 4.46 14.33
CA ILE A 14 8.21 5.78 14.18
C ILE A 14 7.06 6.79 14.09
N LYS A 15 7.12 7.87 14.88
CA LYS A 15 6.10 8.93 14.89
C LYS A 15 5.96 9.53 13.48
N PHE A 16 4.88 9.15 12.80
CA PHE A 16 4.58 9.42 11.40
C PHE A 16 4.68 10.90 10.99
N SER A 17 4.44 11.83 11.92
CA SER A 17 4.56 13.28 11.68
C SER A 17 6.01 13.71 11.40
N GLU A 18 6.98 13.13 12.09
CA GLU A 18 8.41 13.43 11.87
C GLU A 18 8.89 12.88 10.52
N ALA A 19 8.34 11.75 10.09
CA ALA A 19 8.62 11.15 8.78
C ALA A 19 8.09 12.03 7.64
N ILE A 20 6.83 12.49 7.72
CA ILE A 20 6.24 13.36 6.69
C ILE A 20 6.94 14.73 6.62
N ASP A 21 7.28 15.33 7.76
CA ASP A 21 7.99 16.62 7.77
C ASP A 21 9.45 16.48 7.31
N LYS A 22 10.06 15.32 7.50
CA LYS A 22 11.36 14.98 6.90
C LYS A 22 11.25 14.80 5.38
N ILE A 23 10.28 14.01 4.92
CA ILE A 23 9.99 13.79 3.49
C ILE A 23 9.75 15.13 2.76
N LYS A 24 8.93 16.02 3.33
CA LYS A 24 8.67 17.35 2.76
C LYS A 24 9.91 18.25 2.70
N ARG A 25 10.80 18.17 3.70
CA ARG A 25 12.06 18.94 3.72
C ARG A 25 13.09 18.38 2.73
N ASP A 26 13.20 17.07 2.63
CA ASP A 26 14.16 16.39 1.76
C ASP A 26 13.76 16.58 0.28
N LEU A 27 12.48 16.44 -0.07
CA LEU A 27 11.91 16.71 -1.40
C LEU A 27 12.12 18.16 -1.88
N ALA A 28 12.12 19.12 -0.96
CA ALA A 28 12.31 20.55 -1.27
C ALA A 28 13.79 20.93 -1.51
N SER A 29 14.74 20.04 -1.21
CA SER A 29 16.17 20.33 -1.38
C SER A 29 16.68 19.88 -2.75
N GLN A 30 17.28 20.80 -3.51
CA GLN A 30 17.84 20.52 -4.83
C GLN A 30 19.04 19.55 -4.80
N GLU A 31 19.68 19.36 -3.65
CA GLU A 31 20.79 18.41 -3.45
C GLU A 31 20.31 16.97 -3.27
N TYR A 32 19.19 16.75 -2.58
CA TYR A 32 18.60 15.42 -2.42
C TYR A 32 18.17 14.83 -3.77
N ASN A 33 17.52 15.62 -4.63
CA ASN A 33 17.07 15.17 -5.96
C ASN A 33 18.21 14.87 -6.95
N LYS A 34 19.46 15.28 -6.65
CA LYS A 34 20.64 14.93 -7.47
C LYS A 34 21.11 13.50 -7.22
N THR A 35 20.94 12.99 -6.00
CA THR A 35 21.41 11.66 -5.58
C THR A 35 20.27 10.68 -5.34
N HIS A 36 19.04 11.17 -5.25
CA HIS A 36 17.84 10.36 -5.02
C HIS A 36 16.78 10.63 -6.10
N LYS A 37 16.04 9.57 -6.44
CA LYS A 37 14.84 9.57 -7.28
C LYS A 37 13.68 10.17 -6.49
N THR A 38 12.81 10.91 -7.17
CA THR A 38 11.54 11.32 -6.55
C THR A 38 10.62 10.11 -6.38
N PRO A 39 9.64 10.16 -5.47
CA PRO A 39 8.63 9.09 -5.34
C PRO A 39 7.98 8.74 -6.67
N GLU A 40 7.65 9.74 -7.49
CA GLU A 40 7.02 9.57 -8.81
C GLU A 40 7.95 8.85 -9.80
N GLU A 41 9.25 9.14 -9.76
CA GLU A 41 10.25 8.43 -10.57
C GLU A 41 10.32 6.94 -10.17
N VAL A 42 10.39 6.66 -8.87
CA VAL A 42 10.41 5.28 -8.33
C VAL A 42 9.13 4.53 -8.72
N ILE A 43 7.97 5.13 -8.51
CA ILE A 43 6.67 4.52 -8.83
C ILE A 43 6.58 4.20 -10.32
N ARG A 44 6.98 5.12 -11.20
CA ARG A 44 6.96 4.91 -12.65
C ARG A 44 7.89 3.77 -13.07
N GLU A 45 9.10 3.73 -12.54
CA GLU A 45 10.08 2.66 -12.84
C GLU A 45 9.57 1.29 -12.38
N LEU A 46 9.11 1.19 -11.14
CA LEU A 46 8.61 -0.06 -10.56
C LEU A 46 7.30 -0.52 -11.23
N SER A 47 6.43 0.42 -11.60
CA SER A 47 5.23 0.12 -12.39
C SER A 47 5.58 -0.47 -13.74
N THR A 48 6.56 0.11 -14.44
CA THR A 48 7.06 -0.43 -15.70
C THR A 48 7.67 -1.83 -15.51
N LYS A 49 8.54 -1.99 -14.51
CA LYS A 49 9.20 -3.26 -14.16
C LYS A 49 8.21 -4.39 -13.87
N ASN A 50 7.15 -4.10 -13.12
CA ASN A 50 6.20 -5.10 -12.64
C ASN A 50 4.88 -5.17 -13.43
N THR A 51 4.74 -4.42 -14.53
CA THR A 51 3.50 -4.38 -15.34
C THR A 51 2.98 -5.78 -15.68
N ASN A 52 3.83 -6.67 -16.20
CA ASN A 52 3.40 -8.02 -16.59
C ASN A 52 2.95 -8.86 -15.39
N LYS A 53 3.64 -8.74 -14.24
CA LYS A 53 3.28 -9.48 -13.03
C LYS A 53 1.92 -9.01 -12.51
N VAL A 54 1.71 -7.68 -12.45
CA VAL A 54 0.45 -7.08 -12.03
C VAL A 54 -0.70 -7.47 -12.96
N GLN A 55 -0.50 -7.47 -14.27
CA GLN A 55 -1.51 -7.91 -15.24
C GLN A 55 -1.91 -9.39 -15.04
N GLN A 56 -1.01 -10.23 -14.53
CA GLN A 56 -1.26 -11.65 -14.28
C GLN A 56 -1.96 -11.92 -12.94
N LEU A 57 -2.17 -10.92 -12.09
CA LEU A 57 -2.85 -11.09 -10.79
C LEU A 57 -4.34 -11.42 -10.90
N GLY A 58 -4.98 -11.13 -12.04
CA GLY A 58 -6.40 -11.40 -12.26
C GLY A 58 -7.35 -10.23 -12.02
N PHE A 59 -6.84 -9.05 -11.64
CA PHE A 59 -7.61 -7.81 -11.71
C PHE A 59 -7.87 -7.42 -13.16
N ASN A 60 -9.06 -6.88 -13.45
CA ASN A 60 -9.33 -6.34 -14.78
C ASN A 60 -8.69 -4.95 -14.97
N ASN A 61 -8.54 -4.49 -16.22
CA ASN A 61 -7.89 -3.21 -16.50
C ASN A 61 -8.58 -2.02 -15.84
N LYS A 62 -9.91 -2.02 -15.74
CA LYS A 62 -10.65 -0.95 -15.07
C LYS A 62 -10.25 -0.87 -13.59
N GLN A 63 -10.17 -2.00 -12.89
CA GLN A 63 -9.72 -2.06 -11.50
C GLN A 63 -8.26 -1.61 -11.36
N LEU A 64 -7.38 -2.06 -12.25
CA LEU A 64 -5.96 -1.72 -12.21
C LEU A 64 -5.72 -0.21 -12.41
N ASP A 65 -6.52 0.42 -13.26
CA ASP A 65 -6.37 1.83 -13.61
C ASP A 65 -7.21 2.75 -12.68
N SER A 66 -8.00 2.19 -11.76
CA SER A 66 -8.73 2.93 -10.72
C SER A 66 -7.78 3.55 -9.71
N ILE A 67 -8.08 4.79 -9.31
CA ILE A 67 -7.38 5.50 -8.23
C ILE A 67 -7.80 4.90 -6.88
N LEU A 68 -6.81 4.59 -6.05
CA LEU A 68 -7.01 4.20 -4.66
C LEU A 68 -7.13 5.45 -3.78
N PHE A 69 -8.25 5.58 -3.09
CA PHE A 69 -8.50 6.62 -2.10
C PHE A 69 -8.22 6.08 -0.69
N LEU A 70 -7.46 6.85 0.08
CA LEU A 70 -7.08 6.50 1.45
C LEU A 70 -7.63 7.52 2.43
N ASP A 71 -8.07 7.06 3.60
CA ASP A 71 -8.48 7.93 4.70
C ASP A 71 -7.24 8.46 5.46
N GLY A 72 -6.90 9.73 5.19
CA GLY A 72 -5.83 10.47 5.83
C GLY A 72 -6.34 11.35 6.97
N PHE A 73 -7.02 10.76 7.96
CA PHE A 73 -7.53 11.41 9.18
C PHE A 73 -8.91 12.08 9.07
N GLY A 74 -9.90 11.40 8.50
CA GLY A 74 -11.29 11.85 8.34
C GLY A 74 -11.53 12.57 7.01
N SER A 75 -10.51 12.62 6.15
CA SER A 75 -10.59 13.11 4.79
C SER A 75 -9.90 12.14 3.86
N TYR A 76 -10.60 11.76 2.79
CA TYR A 76 -10.03 10.94 1.73
C TYR A 76 -9.11 11.77 0.84
N PHE A 77 -8.01 11.16 0.41
CA PHE A 77 -7.11 11.73 -0.59
C PHE A 77 -6.78 10.69 -1.66
N GLU A 78 -6.51 11.16 -2.87
CA GLU A 78 -6.01 10.33 -3.97
C GLU A 78 -4.58 9.89 -3.66
N TYR A 79 -4.33 8.57 -3.70
CA TYR A 79 -2.99 8.04 -3.50
C TYR A 79 -2.33 7.72 -4.85
N HIS A 80 -2.46 6.49 -5.32
CA HIS A 80 -1.97 6.02 -6.61
C HIS A 80 -3.02 5.10 -7.24
N THR A 81 -2.83 4.73 -8.50
CA THR A 81 -3.64 3.68 -9.11
C THR A 81 -3.40 2.35 -8.40
N LEU A 82 -4.35 1.41 -8.52
CA LEU A 82 -4.16 0.06 -8.00
C LEU A 82 -2.94 -0.62 -8.66
N ARG A 83 -2.71 -0.38 -9.95
CA ARG A 83 -1.55 -0.89 -10.69
C ARG A 83 -0.23 -0.43 -10.08
N GLU A 84 -0.09 0.86 -9.85
CA GLU A 84 1.11 1.44 -9.23
C GLU A 84 1.31 0.88 -7.83
N SER A 85 0.24 0.83 -7.04
CA SER A 85 0.29 0.29 -5.68
C SER A 85 0.74 -1.18 -5.64
N LEU A 86 0.15 -2.05 -6.45
CA LEU A 86 0.53 -3.47 -6.53
C LEU A 86 1.97 -3.64 -7.05
N SER A 87 2.41 -2.75 -7.95
CA SER A 87 3.79 -2.74 -8.45
C SER A 87 4.79 -2.42 -7.36
N LEU A 88 4.44 -1.56 -6.40
CA LEU A 88 5.24 -1.33 -5.19
C LEU A 88 5.23 -2.57 -4.29
N ILE A 89 4.06 -3.17 -4.03
CA ILE A 89 3.96 -4.37 -3.17
C ILE A 89 4.82 -5.52 -3.69
N TYR A 90 4.99 -5.67 -5.01
CA TYR A 90 5.88 -6.66 -5.62
C TYR A 90 7.36 -6.51 -5.25
N GLU A 91 7.78 -5.32 -4.79
CA GLU A 91 9.15 -5.01 -4.41
C GLU A 91 9.35 -5.03 -2.89
N LEU A 92 8.36 -5.50 -2.13
CA LEU A 92 8.55 -5.78 -0.71
C LEU A 92 9.65 -6.82 -0.52
N PRO A 93 10.58 -6.61 0.43
CA PRO A 93 11.58 -7.61 0.75
C PRO A 93 10.90 -8.85 1.31
N ASP A 94 11.48 -10.00 1.01
CA ASP A 94 11.01 -11.31 1.45
C ASP A 94 9.58 -11.66 1.02
N LEU A 95 9.03 -10.96 0.01
CA LEU A 95 7.76 -11.32 -0.61
C LEU A 95 7.84 -12.71 -1.23
N THR A 96 6.98 -13.61 -0.76
CA THR A 96 6.87 -14.96 -1.31
C THR A 96 5.68 -15.10 -2.24
N SER A 97 4.56 -14.43 -1.96
CA SER A 97 3.44 -14.37 -2.90
C SER A 97 2.63 -13.08 -2.76
N LEU A 98 2.05 -12.68 -3.89
CA LEU A 98 1.03 -11.64 -4.00
C LEU A 98 -0.09 -12.23 -4.86
N GLU A 99 -1.30 -12.28 -4.30
CA GLU A 99 -2.44 -12.96 -4.92
C GLU A 99 -3.67 -12.05 -4.89
N MET A 100 -4.44 -12.03 -5.97
CA MET A 100 -5.80 -11.49 -5.93
C MET A 100 -6.70 -12.44 -5.16
N ILE A 101 -7.59 -11.87 -4.35
CA ILE A 101 -8.61 -12.61 -3.62
C ILE A 101 -9.98 -12.00 -3.86
N ASN A 102 -11.02 -12.81 -3.69
CA ASN A 102 -12.39 -12.34 -3.63
C ASN A 102 -12.98 -12.71 -2.27
N TYR A 103 -13.55 -11.73 -1.58
CA TYR A 103 -14.19 -11.91 -0.29
C TYR A 103 -15.59 -11.31 -0.34
N LYS A 104 -16.61 -12.16 -0.20
CA LYS A 104 -18.03 -11.76 -0.27
C LYS A 104 -18.39 -10.91 -1.52
N GLY A 105 -17.73 -11.17 -2.65
CA GLY A 105 -17.92 -10.40 -3.88
C GLY A 105 -17.01 -9.18 -4.01
N TYR A 106 -16.30 -8.78 -2.95
CA TYR A 106 -15.33 -7.70 -2.97
C TYR A 106 -13.96 -8.21 -3.43
N ALA A 107 -13.35 -7.52 -4.39
CA ALA A 107 -11.99 -7.78 -4.81
C ALA A 107 -11.00 -7.32 -3.73
N GLY A 108 -9.83 -7.94 -3.71
CA GLY A 108 -8.76 -7.58 -2.79
C GLY A 108 -7.48 -8.28 -3.18
N PHE A 109 -6.44 -8.11 -2.37
CA PHE A 109 -5.20 -8.83 -2.54
C PHE A 109 -4.64 -9.31 -1.21
N LYS A 110 -3.87 -10.39 -1.27
CA LYS A 110 -3.19 -11.02 -0.15
C LYS A 110 -1.69 -11.01 -0.39
N ILE A 111 -0.95 -10.51 0.58
CA ILE A 111 0.50 -10.47 0.65
C ILE A 111 0.96 -11.62 1.54
N LYS A 112 1.97 -12.38 1.11
CA LYS A 112 2.71 -13.29 1.96
C LYS A 112 4.19 -12.93 1.91
N THR A 113 4.77 -12.68 3.07
CA THR A 113 6.22 -12.55 3.24
C THR A 113 6.76 -13.68 4.13
N THR A 114 8.07 -13.93 4.01
CA THR A 114 8.74 -14.98 4.80
C THR A 114 8.65 -14.68 6.30
N GLY A 115 8.36 -15.71 7.11
CA GLY A 115 8.35 -15.59 8.57
C GLY A 115 7.16 -14.85 9.18
N ARG A 116 6.21 -14.35 8.39
CA ARG A 116 5.00 -13.65 8.88
C ARG A 116 3.72 -14.29 8.36
N PRO A 117 2.60 -14.27 9.09
CA PRO A 117 1.29 -14.62 8.55
C PRO A 117 0.96 -13.79 7.30
N SER A 118 0.07 -14.28 6.43
CA SER A 118 -0.41 -13.49 5.31
C SER A 118 -1.13 -12.24 5.80
N SER A 119 -0.98 -11.14 5.07
CA SER A 119 -1.74 -9.91 5.27
C SER A 119 -2.35 -9.48 3.93
N GLY A 120 -3.02 -8.34 3.87
CA GLY A 120 -3.60 -7.85 2.63
C GLY A 120 -4.81 -6.98 2.87
N PHE A 121 -5.51 -6.66 1.79
CA PHE A 121 -6.59 -5.69 1.82
C PHE A 121 -7.76 -6.13 0.96
N ILE A 122 -8.96 -5.82 1.43
CA ILE A 122 -10.20 -5.90 0.65
C ILE A 122 -10.61 -4.50 0.24
N PHE A 123 -11.13 -4.39 -0.98
CA PHE A 123 -11.53 -3.15 -1.60
C PHE A 123 -13.04 -3.00 -1.66
N ARG A 124 -13.50 -1.75 -1.55
CA ARG A 124 -14.81 -1.34 -2.01
C ARG A 124 -14.64 -0.54 -3.30
N GLU A 125 -15.35 -0.93 -4.34
CA GLU A 125 -15.39 -0.23 -5.62
C GLU A 125 -16.65 0.62 -5.72
N GLU A 126 -16.50 1.91 -6.01
CA GLU A 126 -17.62 2.84 -6.22
C GLU A 126 -17.31 3.75 -7.40
N ASN A 127 -18.18 3.80 -8.42
CA ASN A 127 -18.04 4.71 -9.56
C ASN A 127 -16.68 4.73 -10.30
N GLY A 128 -15.88 3.66 -10.20
CA GLY A 128 -14.53 3.60 -10.78
C GLY A 128 -13.40 4.02 -9.83
N GLU A 129 -13.71 4.28 -8.58
CA GLU A 129 -12.81 4.56 -7.47
C GLU A 129 -12.68 3.30 -6.60
N ILE A 130 -11.52 3.14 -5.96
CA ILE A 130 -11.27 2.03 -5.02
C ILE A 130 -10.97 2.60 -3.64
N TYR A 131 -11.57 2.00 -2.62
CA TYR A 131 -11.35 2.32 -1.21
C TYR A 131 -10.91 1.07 -0.45
N LEU A 132 -10.01 1.23 0.53
CA LEU A 132 -9.73 0.14 1.48
C LEU A 132 -10.94 -0.10 2.37
N ASN A 133 -11.41 -1.34 2.49
CA ASN A 133 -12.63 -1.67 3.25
C ASN A 133 -12.43 -2.83 4.24
N GLY A 134 -11.28 -3.50 4.20
CA GLY A 134 -10.95 -4.53 5.18
C GLY A 134 -9.49 -4.96 5.12
N LEU A 135 -9.03 -5.57 6.19
CA LEU A 135 -7.69 -6.14 6.34
C LEU A 135 -7.76 -7.66 6.26
N VAL A 136 -6.91 -8.26 5.45
CA VAL A 136 -6.62 -9.70 5.53
C VAL A 136 -5.57 -9.91 6.62
N SER A 137 -5.82 -10.85 7.54
CA SER A 137 -4.90 -11.23 8.61
C SER A 137 -4.92 -12.75 8.77
N GLY A 138 -3.90 -13.41 8.24
CA GLY A 138 -3.87 -14.86 8.09
C GLY A 138 -5.03 -15.34 7.22
N ASP A 139 -5.88 -16.18 7.79
CA ASP A 139 -7.08 -16.73 7.16
C ASP A 139 -8.35 -15.91 7.45
N LYS A 140 -8.23 -14.80 8.18
CA LYS A 140 -9.35 -13.94 8.55
C LYS A 140 -9.37 -12.67 7.70
N VAL A 141 -10.57 -12.16 7.49
CA VAL A 141 -10.80 -10.80 6.98
C VAL A 141 -11.51 -10.00 8.06
N ILE A 142 -10.94 -8.84 8.39
CA ILE A 142 -11.48 -7.89 9.36
C ILE A 142 -11.99 -6.70 8.55
N GLU A 143 -13.31 -6.56 8.46
CA GLU A 143 -13.96 -5.43 7.78
C GLU A 143 -13.82 -4.17 8.61
N ALA A 144 -13.51 -3.04 7.97
CA ALA A 144 -13.52 -1.75 8.65
C ALA A 144 -14.96 -1.31 8.88
N THR A 145 -15.29 -0.98 10.13
CA THR A 145 -16.65 -0.58 10.52
C THR A 145 -16.68 0.80 11.18
N THR A 146 -15.52 1.36 11.50
CA THR A 146 -15.35 2.67 12.11
C THR A 146 -14.36 3.52 11.33
N GLU A 147 -14.41 4.85 11.51
CA GLU A 147 -13.38 5.74 10.95
C GLU A 147 -11.97 5.40 11.43
N ASN A 148 -11.83 4.90 12.67
CA ASN A 148 -10.53 4.52 13.19
C ASN A 148 -9.97 3.30 12.44
N ASP A 149 -10.83 2.33 12.09
CA ASP A 149 -10.43 1.19 11.28
C ASP A 149 -9.93 1.64 9.90
N MET A 150 -10.64 2.58 9.27
CA MET A 150 -10.26 3.13 7.96
C MET A 150 -8.90 3.82 7.99
N ARG A 151 -8.64 4.61 9.04
CA ARG A 151 -7.34 5.27 9.26
C ARG A 151 -6.22 4.24 9.47
N GLU A 152 -6.48 3.17 10.23
CA GLU A 152 -5.51 2.10 10.43
C GLU A 152 -5.24 1.30 9.14
N LEU A 153 -6.27 1.03 8.33
CA LEU A 153 -6.07 0.43 6.99
C LEU A 153 -5.14 1.30 6.13
N ALA A 154 -5.42 2.61 6.06
CA ALA A 154 -4.59 3.54 5.29
C ALA A 154 -3.14 3.56 5.81
N ARG A 155 -2.93 3.58 7.13
CA ARG A 155 -1.59 3.55 7.74
C ARG A 155 -0.83 2.28 7.41
N ILE A 156 -1.46 1.11 7.55
CA ILE A 156 -0.82 -0.18 7.24
C ILE A 156 -0.47 -0.22 5.75
N PHE A 157 -1.39 0.20 4.88
CA PHE A 157 -1.14 0.23 3.43
C PHE A 157 0.04 1.13 3.08
N LEU A 158 0.04 2.37 3.59
CA LEU A 158 1.14 3.34 3.40
C LEU A 158 2.47 2.85 3.97
N SER A 159 2.45 2.03 5.01
CA SER A 159 3.69 1.43 5.55
C SER A 159 4.35 0.48 4.54
N TYR A 160 3.57 -0.29 3.79
CA TYR A 160 4.10 -1.18 2.76
C TYR A 160 4.65 -0.38 1.57
N THR A 161 3.86 0.53 1.02
CA THR A 161 4.24 1.27 -0.18
C THR A 161 5.32 2.31 0.10
N GLY A 162 5.24 3.01 1.25
CA GLY A 162 6.25 3.95 1.72
C GLY A 162 7.60 3.28 1.95
N TYR A 163 7.62 2.09 2.58
CA TYR A 163 8.87 1.33 2.73
C TYR A 163 9.56 1.07 1.39
N VAL A 164 8.80 0.65 0.38
CA VAL A 164 9.36 0.36 -0.95
C VAL A 164 9.90 1.62 -1.62
N ILE A 165 9.13 2.72 -1.56
CA ILE A 165 9.56 4.00 -2.13
C ILE A 165 10.86 4.47 -1.48
N ASP A 166 10.94 4.44 -0.14
CA ASP A 166 12.10 4.91 0.60
C ASP A 166 13.36 4.06 0.34
N ASN A 167 13.21 2.76 0.09
CA ASN A 167 14.34 1.86 -0.16
C ASN A 167 14.76 1.76 -1.64
N ASN A 168 13.99 2.34 -2.56
CA ASN A 168 14.30 2.34 -4.00
C ASN A 168 14.60 3.74 -4.54
N ASN A 169 14.71 4.74 -3.66
CA ASN A 169 14.92 6.12 -4.05
C ASN A 169 16.39 6.48 -4.32
N SER A 170 17.36 5.57 -4.17
CA SER A 170 18.75 5.89 -4.53
C SER A 170 18.93 5.89 -6.06
N LYS A 171 19.65 6.87 -6.59
CA LYS A 171 20.16 6.82 -7.97
C LYS A 171 21.49 6.07 -7.92
N ASP A 172 21.59 4.94 -8.63
CA ASP A 172 22.89 4.30 -8.85
C ASP A 172 23.83 5.36 -9.46
N LEU A 173 24.91 5.69 -8.73
CA LEU A 173 25.94 6.64 -9.14
C LEU A 173 26.90 6.03 -10.16
#